data_AF-A0A838T4Z5-F1
#
_entry.id   AF-A0A838T4Z5-F1
#
_cell.length_a   1.000
_cell.length_b   1.000
_cell.length_c   1.000
_cell.angle_alpha   90.00
_cell.angle_beta   90.00
_cell.angle_gamma   90.00
#
_symmetry.space_group_name_H-M   'P 1'
#
loop_
_entity.id
_entity.type
_entity.pdbx_description
1 polymer ?
#
loop_
_entity_poly.entity_id
_entity_poly.type
_entity_poly.pdbx_seq_one_letter_code
_entity_poly.pdbx_strand_id
1 'polypeptide(L)'
;MEFIALLDEPARDFIKSKGGLKAIAISHPHYYSNMNDWAEMFDCPIYIHRSDEQWIMDKGSHISLWDGNEKSLWDEIRIINIGGHFPGSCIFQVPFLSKD
;
A
#
# COMPACT_ATOMS: atom_id res chain seq x y z
N MET A 1 9.61 11.67 9.96
CA MET A 1 8.73 12.73 9.42
C MET A 1 7.58 12.03 8.76
N GLU A 2 6.34 12.41 9.08
CA GLU A 2 5.13 11.76 8.55
C GLU A 2 4.64 12.47 7.28
N PHE A 3 4.12 11.72 6.30
CA PHE A 3 3.52 12.26 5.08
C PHE A 3 2.01 12.06 5.10
N ILE A 4 1.25 13.13 4.86
CA ILE A 4 -0.21 13.08 4.80
C ILE A 4 -0.64 13.00 3.34
N ALA A 5 -1.22 11.87 2.93
CA ALA A 5 -1.76 11.69 1.59
C ALA A 5 -3.11 12.41 1.44
N LEU A 6 -3.08 13.62 0.87
CA LEU A 6 -4.28 14.41 0.60
C LEU A 6 -5.17 13.72 -0.44
N LEU A 7 -6.44 13.48 -0.08
CA LEU A 7 -7.47 12.97 -0.96
C LEU A 7 -8.54 14.04 -1.21
N ASP A 8 -8.30 14.89 -2.20
CA ASP A 8 -9.24 15.93 -2.64
C ASP A 8 -10.13 15.45 -3.80
N GLU A 9 -11.16 16.24 -4.14
CA GLU A 9 -12.09 15.91 -5.23
C GLU A 9 -11.38 15.72 -6.59
N PRO A 10 -10.44 16.60 -7.01
CA PRO A 10 -9.70 16.40 -8.26
C PRO A 10 -8.92 15.07 -8.31
N ALA A 11 -8.22 14.69 -7.23
CA ALA A 11 -7.49 13.43 -7.18
C ALA A 11 -8.45 12.23 -7.26
N ARG A 12 -9.57 12.29 -6.55
CA ARG A 12 -10.60 11.24 -6.56
C ARG A 12 -11.17 11.05 -7.98
N ASP A 13 -11.57 12.13 -8.63
CA ASP A 13 -12.18 12.10 -9.96
C ASP A 13 -11.19 11.62 -11.01
N PHE A 14 -9.93 12.05 -10.92
CA PHE A 14 -8.87 11.57 -11.79
C PHE A 14 -8.71 10.05 -11.69
N ILE A 15 -8.57 9.50 -10.49
CA ILE A 15 -8.38 8.05 -10.30
C ILE A 15 -9.61 7.25 -10.74
N LYS A 16 -10.82 7.74 -10.42
CA LYS A 16 -12.07 7.12 -10.90
C LYS A 16 -12.14 7.10 -12.43
N SER A 17 -11.70 8.16 -13.10
CA SER A 17 -11.64 8.21 -14.57
C SER A 17 -10.67 7.18 -15.18
N LYS A 18 -9.73 6.65 -14.39
CA LYS A 18 -8.80 5.58 -14.77
C LYS A 18 -9.29 4.17 -14.39
N GLY A 19 -10.47 4.05 -13.78
CA GLY A 19 -11.05 2.77 -13.37
C GLY A 19 -10.88 2.44 -11.88
N GLY A 20 -10.37 3.36 -11.06
CA GLY A 20 -10.23 3.15 -9.62
C GLY A 20 -8.94 2.45 -9.19
N LEU A 21 -8.91 1.93 -7.96
CA LEU A 21 -7.79 1.19 -7.39
C LEU A 21 -8.18 -0.25 -7.11
N LYS A 22 -7.29 -1.19 -7.44
CA LYS A 22 -7.48 -2.62 -7.12
C LYS A 22 -6.91 -3.00 -5.76
N ALA A 23 -5.84 -2.32 -5.31
CA ALA A 23 -5.28 -2.40 -3.97
C ALA A 23 -4.32 -1.24 -3.73
N ILE A 24 -3.96 -1.03 -2.46
CA ILE A 24 -2.91 -0.12 -2.02
C ILE A 24 -1.79 -0.96 -1.39
N ALA A 25 -0.54 -0.74 -1.77
CA ALA A 25 0.63 -1.31 -1.12
C ALA A 25 1.53 -0.17 -0.65
N ILE A 26 1.88 -0.16 0.63
CA ILE A 26 2.64 0.95 1.23
C ILE A 26 4.05 0.47 1.60
N SER A 27 5.06 1.23 1.18
CA SER A 27 6.46 0.83 1.33
C SER A 27 6.93 0.81 2.78
N HIS A 28 6.56 1.80 3.60
CA HIS A 28 6.97 1.93 5.00
C HIS A 28 6.12 2.96 5.77
N PRO A 29 6.19 3.01 7.12
CA PRO A 29 5.27 3.74 7.99
C PRO A 29 5.05 5.24 7.76
N HIS A 30 5.96 5.97 7.11
CA HIS A 30 5.77 7.40 6.87
C HIS A 30 4.58 7.75 5.97
N TYR A 31 3.95 6.74 5.36
CA TYR A 31 2.83 6.89 4.44
C TYR A 31 1.55 6.21 4.96
N TYR A 32 1.47 5.86 6.25
CA TYR A 32 0.27 5.22 6.83
C TYR A 32 -0.83 6.24 7.14
N SER A 33 -0.54 7.54 7.13
CA SER A 33 -1.56 8.57 7.28
C SER A 33 -2.59 8.55 6.15
N ASN A 34 -3.88 8.70 6.52
CA ASN A 34 -5.05 8.71 5.63
C ASN A 34 -5.24 7.46 4.76
N MET A 35 -4.45 6.39 4.92
CA MET A 35 -4.57 5.21 4.07
C MET A 35 -5.98 4.56 4.12
N ASN A 36 -6.65 4.62 5.27
CA ASN A 36 -8.01 4.11 5.45
C ASN A 36 -9.03 4.90 4.61
N ASP A 37 -8.94 6.23 4.58
CA ASP A 37 -9.84 7.09 3.76
C ASP A 37 -9.68 6.77 2.27
N TRP A 38 -8.44 6.54 1.82
CA TRP A 38 -8.16 6.11 0.45
C TRP A 38 -8.77 4.74 0.16
N ALA A 39 -8.59 3.77 1.07
CA ALA A 39 -9.11 2.43 0.89
C ALA A 39 -10.64 2.36 0.90
N GLU A 40 -11.29 3.15 1.76
CA GLU A 40 -12.75 3.28 1.80
C GLU A 40 -13.29 3.94 0.53
N MET A 41 -12.65 5.02 0.05
CA MET A 41 -13.06 5.72 -1.17
C MET A 41 -13.04 4.82 -2.42
N PHE A 42 -12.07 3.92 -2.51
CA PHE A 42 -11.87 3.05 -3.67
C PHE A 42 -12.26 1.59 -3.42
N ASP A 43 -12.81 1.26 -2.26
CA ASP A 43 -13.21 -0.08 -1.83
C ASP A 43 -12.16 -1.15 -2.14
N CYS A 44 -10.93 -0.93 -1.66
CA CYS A 44 -9.80 -1.81 -1.99
C CYS A 44 -8.94 -2.13 -0.75
N PRO A 45 -8.21 -3.27 -0.74
CA PRO A 45 -7.38 -3.65 0.40
C PRO A 45 -6.08 -2.84 0.47
N ILE A 46 -5.58 -2.63 1.68
CA ILE A 46 -4.25 -2.07 1.96
C ILE A 46 -3.34 -3.21 2.42
N TYR A 47 -2.23 -3.44 1.75
CA TYR A 47 -1.23 -4.43 2.16
C TYR A 47 -0.11 -3.76 2.97
N ILE A 48 0.03 -4.20 4.23
CA ILE A 48 1.09 -3.75 5.15
C ILE A 48 1.80 -4.97 5.72
N HIS A 49 3.14 -4.92 5.77
CA HIS A 49 3.90 -6.03 6.35
C HIS A 49 3.66 -6.10 7.87
N ARG A 50 3.47 -7.30 8.42
CA ARG A 50 3.14 -7.50 9.84
C ARG A 50 4.20 -6.92 10.78
N SER A 51 5.48 -6.95 10.39
CA SER A 51 6.54 -6.33 11.21
C SER A 51 6.30 -4.84 11.45
N ASP A 52 5.52 -4.19 10.58
CA ASP A 52 5.16 -2.79 10.70
C ASP A 52 3.83 -2.51 11.42
N GLU A 53 3.13 -3.54 11.91
CA GLU A 53 1.83 -3.42 12.56
C GLU A 53 1.82 -2.45 13.74
N GLN A 54 2.93 -2.36 14.49
CA GLN A 54 3.06 -1.48 15.64
C GLN A 54 3.03 0.02 15.29
N TRP A 55 3.30 0.38 14.03
CA TRP A 55 3.25 1.76 13.55
C TRP A 55 1.88 2.13 12.96
N ILE A 56 0.93 1.19 12.92
CA ILE A 56 -0.44 1.45 12.46
C ILE A 56 -1.24 2.05 13.62
N MET A 57 -1.57 3.34 13.49
CA MET A 57 -2.34 4.06 14.50
C MET A 57 -3.84 3.75 14.43
N ASP A 58 -4.37 3.55 13.23
CA ASP A 58 -5.79 3.23 12.99
C ASP A 58 -5.91 1.97 12.13
N LYS A 59 -6.37 0.88 12.76
CA LYS A 59 -6.49 -0.45 12.14
C LYS A 59 -7.81 -0.59 11.40
N GLY A 60 -7.98 0.18 10.31
CA GLY A 60 -9.17 0.14 9.47
C GLY A 60 -9.46 -1.24 8.86
N SER A 61 -10.71 -1.48 8.48
CA SER A 61 -11.20 -2.79 7.99
C SER A 61 -10.56 -3.26 6.68
N HIS A 62 -9.98 -2.35 5.90
CA HIS A 62 -9.34 -2.66 4.62
C HIS A 62 -7.90 -3.14 4.77
N ILE A 63 -7.30 -3.04 5.96
CA ILE A 63 -5.90 -3.41 6.18
C ILE A 63 -5.75 -4.94 6.20
N SER A 64 -4.90 -5.42 5.30
CA SER A 64 -4.46 -6.81 5.19
C SER A 64 -2.99 -6.90 5.57
N LEU A 65 -2.73 -7.37 6.79
CA LEU A 65 -1.38 -7.69 7.23
C LEU A 65 -0.87 -8.93 6.51
N TRP A 66 0.39 -8.88 6.06
CA TRP A 66 1.06 -10.02 5.42
C TRP A 66 2.42 -10.29 6.06
N ASP A 67 2.88 -11.53 5.90
CA ASP A 67 4.07 -12.07 6.55
C ASP A 67 5.05 -12.64 5.51
N GLY A 68 6.32 -12.77 5.89
CA GLY A 68 7.36 -13.40 5.08
C GLY A 68 8.08 -12.43 4.15
N ASN A 69 8.94 -12.97 3.29
CA ASN A 69 9.81 -12.14 2.45
C ASN A 69 9.09 -11.57 1.22
N GLU A 70 7.98 -12.17 0.79
CA GLU A 70 7.23 -11.72 -0.38
C GLU A 70 5.73 -11.98 -0.24
N LYS A 71 4.94 -11.09 -0.86
CA LYS A 71 3.50 -11.24 -1.05
C LYS A 71 3.20 -11.19 -2.54
N SER A 72 2.77 -12.32 -3.10
CA SER A 72 2.25 -12.37 -4.46
C SER A 72 0.91 -11.63 -4.56
N LEU A 73 0.77 -10.87 -5.63
CA LEU A 73 -0.47 -10.25 -6.08
C LEU A 73 -0.90 -10.91 -7.41
N TRP A 74 -1.67 -10.20 -8.23
CA TRP A 74 -2.07 -10.63 -9.58
C TRP A 74 -0.96 -10.36 -10.61
N ASP A 75 -1.06 -10.98 -11.79
CA ASP A 75 -0.17 -10.74 -12.95
C ASP A 75 1.33 -10.80 -12.60
N GLU A 76 1.70 -11.75 -11.72
CA GLU A 76 3.08 -11.95 -11.22
C GLU A 76 3.69 -10.76 -10.46
N ILE A 77 2.89 -9.74 -10.15
CA ILE A 77 3.28 -8.62 -9.31
C ILE A 77 3.56 -9.12 -7.90
N ARG A 78 4.62 -8.60 -7.28
CA ARG A 78 5.01 -8.95 -5.90
C ARG A 78 5.31 -7.71 -5.07
N ILE A 79 4.96 -7.78 -3.79
CA ILE A 79 5.52 -6.91 -2.75
C ILE A 79 6.65 -7.70 -2.09
N ILE A 80 7.85 -7.13 -1.99
CA ILE A 80 9.03 -7.81 -1.44
C ILE A 80 9.50 -7.06 -0.21
N ASN A 81 9.50 -7.73 0.96
CA ASN A 81 10.07 -7.19 2.18
C ASN A 81 11.60 -7.22 2.08
N ILE A 82 12.22 -6.06 2.22
CA ILE A 82 13.69 -5.91 2.18
C ILE A 82 14.23 -5.35 3.50
N GLY A 83 13.35 -4.91 4.40
CA GLY A 83 13.74 -4.26 5.65
C GLY A 83 14.52 -2.94 5.42
N GLY A 84 15.35 -2.57 6.38
CA GLY A 84 16.19 -1.36 6.32
C GLY A 84 15.64 -0.23 7.20
N HIS A 85 15.04 0.79 6.59
CA HIS A 85 14.51 1.98 7.31
C HIS A 85 13.47 1.59 8.37
N PHE A 86 12.63 0.60 8.07
CA PHE A 86 11.78 -0.10 9.02
C PHE A 86 11.84 -1.62 8.78
N PRO A 87 11.58 -2.46 9.78
CA PRO A 87 11.60 -3.92 9.62
C PRO A 87 10.67 -4.44 8.52
N GLY A 88 9.49 -3.83 8.36
CA GLY A 88 8.52 -4.17 7.31
C GLY A 88 8.71 -3.42 6.00
N SER A 89 9.75 -2.61 5.85
CA SER A 89 10.02 -1.85 4.61
C SER A 89 10.06 -2.77 3.39
N CYS A 90 9.32 -2.40 2.36
CA CYS A 90 9.15 -3.22 1.17
C CYS A 90 9.26 -2.43 -0.15
N ILE A 91 9.50 -3.17 -1.23
CA ILE A 91 9.49 -2.67 -2.61
C ILE A 91 8.36 -3.34 -3.40
N PHE A 92 7.94 -2.69 -4.48
CA PHE A 92 6.91 -3.19 -5.39
C PHE A 92 7.57 -3.61 -6.71
N GLN A 93 7.42 -4.88 -7.08
CA GLN A 93 7.98 -5.43 -8.31
C GLN A 93 6.87 -5.70 -9.33
N VAL A 94 7.02 -5.13 -10.52
CA VAL A 94 6.14 -5.35 -11.66
C VAL A 94 6.99 -5.97 -12.78
N PRO A 95 6.94 -7.30 -12.97
CA PRO A 95 7.88 -7.99 -13.86
C PRO A 95 7.75 -7.52 -15.31
N PHE A 96 6.53 -7.30 -15.79
CA PHE A 96 6.28 -6.86 -17.16
C PHE A 96 6.61 -5.37 -17.45
N LEU A 97 6.95 -4.58 -16.42
CA LEU A 97 7.48 -3.22 -16.60
C LEU A 97 8.99 -3.14 -16.34
N SER A 98 9.57 -4.19 -15.78
CA SER A 98 11.01 -4.29 -15.55
C SER A 98 11.63 -4.81 -16.85
N LYS A 99 12.41 -4.00 -17.55
CA LYS A 99 13.17 -4.50 -18.71
C LYS A 99 14.20 -5.53 -18.23
N ASP A 100 14.45 -6.54 -19.07
CA ASP A 100 15.53 -7.51 -18.90
C ASP A 100 16.89 -6.84 -18.64
#